data_AF-A0A450THF5-F1
#
_entry.id   AF-A0A450THF5-F1
#
_cell.length_a   1.000
_cell.length_b   1.000
_cell.length_c   1.000
_cell.angle_alpha   90.00
_cell.angle_beta   90.00
_cell.angle_gamma   90.00
#
_symmetry.space_group_name_H-M   'P 1'
#
loop_
_entity.id
_entity.type
_entity.pdbx_description
1 polymer ?
#
loop_
_entity_poly.entity_id
_entity_poly.type
_entity_poly.pdbx_seq_one_letter_code
_entity_poly.pdbx_strand_id
1 'polypeptide(L)'
;MYLSNRVLVYGDCGVSPRPTSEELAEIAIVSERTAAAFGIDPDVALLSYSTGAFGRGEEVDRIKKAVEIISKVLPGDEDGRPHSI
;
A
#
# COMPACT_ATOMS: atom_id res chain seq x y z
N MET A 1 -12.63 -13.55 -17.79
CA MET A 1 -11.49 -13.34 -16.87
C MET A 1 -11.61 -11.92 -16.33
N TYR A 2 -11.79 -11.74 -15.02
CA TYR A 2 -12.27 -10.46 -14.42
C TYR A 2 -11.21 -9.35 -14.32
N LEU A 3 -9.98 -9.57 -14.80
CA LEU A 3 -8.84 -8.66 -14.63
C LEU A 3 -8.13 -8.27 -15.92
N SER A 4 -8.64 -8.66 -17.10
CA SER A 4 -7.93 -8.51 -18.38
C SER A 4 -7.60 -7.06 -18.80
N ASN A 5 -8.02 -6.05 -18.03
CA ASN A 5 -7.77 -4.64 -18.27
C ASN A 5 -7.19 -3.89 -17.05
N ARG A 6 -6.61 -4.59 -16.06
CA ARG A 6 -5.97 -3.95 -14.90
C ARG A 6 -4.48 -4.26 -14.85
N VAL A 7 -3.67 -3.21 -14.73
CA VAL A 7 -2.23 -3.32 -14.45
C VAL A 7 -2.04 -3.29 -12.94
N LEU A 8 -1.24 -4.22 -12.42
CA LEU A 8 -0.88 -4.28 -11.00
C LEU A 8 0.61 -4.06 -10.84
N VAL A 9 0.98 -3.26 -9.83
CA VAL A 9 2.36 -3.02 -9.43
C VAL A 9 2.55 -3.61 -8.03
N TYR A 10 3.62 -4.38 -7.85
CA TYR A 10 3.99 -4.95 -6.56
C TYR A 10 5.26 -4.26 -6.04
N GLY A 11 5.17 -3.69 -4.83
CA GLY A 11 6.30 -3.02 -4.17
C GLY A 11 7.23 -4.03 -3.50
N ASP A 12 8.54 -3.83 -3.70
CA ASP A 12 9.67 -4.60 -3.12
C ASP A 12 9.43 -6.11 -2.93
N CYS A 13 9.60 -6.87 -4.02
CA CYS A 13 9.48 -8.33 -4.02
C CYS A 13 10.84 -9.06 -3.97
N GLY A 14 11.94 -8.37 -3.65
CA GLY A 14 13.27 -8.97 -3.80
C GLY A 14 14.41 -8.38 -2.96
N VAL A 15 14.17 -7.29 -2.22
CA VAL A 15 15.23 -6.61 -1.47
C VAL A 15 15.02 -6.71 0.04
N SER A 16 13.89 -6.22 0.58
CA SER A 16 13.66 -6.20 2.03
C SER A 16 12.86 -7.41 2.52
N PRO A 17 13.44 -8.32 3.33
CA PRO A 17 12.71 -9.50 3.81
C PRO A 17 11.62 -9.18 4.84
N ARG A 18 11.82 -8.14 5.65
CA ARG A 18 10.89 -7.73 6.72
C ARG A 18 11.00 -6.21 6.91
N PRO A 19 10.40 -5.40 6.03
CA PRO A 19 10.46 -3.94 6.12
C PRO A 19 9.75 -3.44 7.39
N THR A 20 10.26 -2.38 7.98
CA THR A 20 9.63 -1.61 9.06
C THR A 20 8.37 -0.88 8.58
N SER A 21 7.61 -0.27 9.49
CA SER A 21 6.38 0.46 9.09
C SER A 21 6.72 1.67 8.22
N GLU A 22 7.85 2.32 8.51
CA GLU A 22 8.38 3.47 7.81
C GLU A 22 8.89 3.07 6.42
N GLU A 23 9.63 1.97 6.32
CA GLU A 23 10.09 1.44 5.03
C GLU A 23 8.91 0.98 4.17
N LEU A 24 7.89 0.34 4.76
CA LEU A 24 6.67 -0.02 4.05
C LEU A 24 5.96 1.20 3.47
N ALA A 25 5.90 2.30 4.23
CA ALA A 25 5.32 3.55 3.76
C ALA A 25 6.14 4.15 2.61
N GLU A 26 7.48 4.13 2.72
CA GLU A 26 8.37 4.60 1.67
C GLU A 26 8.25 3.76 0.39
N ILE A 27 8.24 2.43 0.51
CA ILE A 27 8.04 1.50 -0.61
C ILE A 27 6.71 1.81 -1.31
N ALA A 28 5.63 2.03 -0.55
CA ALA A 28 4.33 2.36 -1.11
C ALA A 28 4.35 3.68 -1.89
N ILE A 29 4.92 4.74 -1.32
CA ILE A 29 5.02 6.07 -1.96
C ILE A 29 5.90 6.02 -3.22
N VAL A 30 7.02 5.31 -3.18
CA VAL A 30 7.90 5.17 -4.35
C VAL A 30 7.23 4.33 -5.44
N SER A 31 6.48 3.29 -5.05
CA SER A 31 5.73 2.44 -5.99
C SER A 31 4.60 3.22 -6.68
N GLU A 32 3.87 4.05 -5.93
CA GLU A 32 2.85 4.97 -6.45
C GLU A 32 3.44 5.89 -7.52
N ARG A 33 4.51 6.60 -7.20
CA ARG A 33 5.20 7.52 -8.14
C ARG A 33 5.72 6.79 -9.37
N THR A 34 6.20 5.57 -9.19
CA THR A 34 6.67 4.74 -10.30
C THR A 34 5.50 4.38 -11.21
N ALA A 35 4.37 3.93 -10.66
CA ALA A 35 3.17 3.62 -11.43
C ALA A 35 2.63 4.86 -12.18
N ALA A 36 2.57 6.02 -11.52
CA ALA A 36 2.20 7.28 -12.13
C ALA A 36 3.14 7.67 -13.29
N ALA A 37 4.45 7.43 -13.16
CA ALA A 37 5.42 7.68 -14.23
C ALA A 37 5.22 6.77 -15.46
N PHE A 38 4.59 5.61 -15.29
CA PHE A 38 4.15 4.73 -16.39
C PHE A 38 2.77 5.10 -16.95
N GLY A 39 2.15 6.19 -16.49
CA GLY A 39 0.82 6.64 -16.92
C GLY A 39 -0.32 5.80 -16.36
N ILE A 40 -0.08 5.07 -15.27
CA ILE A 40 -1.09 4.33 -14.52
C ILE A 40 -1.62 5.26 -13.43
N ASP A 41 -2.93 5.36 -13.28
CA ASP A 41 -3.56 6.02 -12.13
C ASP A 41 -3.50 5.06 -10.92
N PRO A 42 -2.64 5.32 -9.91
CA PRO A 42 -2.31 4.33 -8.89
C PRO A 42 -3.23 4.41 -7.67
N ASP A 43 -3.94 3.31 -7.40
CA ASP A 43 -4.58 3.03 -6.11
C ASP A 43 -3.65 2.15 -5.26
N VAL A 44 -3.27 2.63 -4.08
CA VAL A 44 -2.28 1.99 -3.20
C VAL A 44 -2.96 1.29 -2.02
N ALA A 45 -2.76 -0.01 -1.92
CA ALA A 45 -3.20 -0.85 -0.80
C ALA A 45 -2.03 -1.63 -0.19
N LEU A 46 -2.02 -1.77 1.15
CA LEU A 46 -1.02 -2.57 1.86
C LEU A 46 -1.65 -3.89 2.31
N LEU A 47 -1.13 -5.00 1.81
CA LEU A 47 -1.68 -6.31 2.11
C LEU A 47 -1.33 -6.77 3.54
N SER A 48 -2.33 -7.30 4.23
CA SER A 48 -2.17 -7.99 5.51
C SER A 48 -2.97 -9.29 5.54
N TYR A 49 -2.59 -10.22 6.42
CA TYR A 49 -3.35 -11.46 6.62
C TYR A 49 -4.69 -11.22 7.32
N SER A 50 -4.91 -10.02 7.87
CA SER A 50 -6.17 -9.60 8.48
C SER A 50 -6.64 -8.30 7.85
N THR A 51 -7.92 -8.25 7.52
CA THR A 51 -8.57 -7.05 7.00
C THR A 51 -9.22 -6.23 8.11
N GLY A 52 -9.27 -4.91 7.91
CA GLY A 52 -9.96 -3.98 8.80
C GLY A 52 -9.38 -3.86 10.22
N ALA A 53 -10.20 -3.37 11.15
CA ALA A 53 -9.75 -2.99 12.50
C ALA A 53 -9.50 -4.19 13.43
N PHE A 54 -10.10 -5.35 13.15
CA PHE A 54 -10.19 -6.48 14.10
C PHE A 54 -8.96 -7.36 14.15
N GLY A 55 -8.05 -7.24 13.18
CA GLY A 55 -6.75 -7.90 13.22
C GLY A 55 -5.89 -7.40 14.38
N ARG A 56 -5.30 -8.33 15.13
CA ARG A 56 -4.41 -8.06 16.26
C ARG A 56 -3.10 -8.82 16.07
N GLY A 57 -1.99 -8.20 16.46
CA GLY A 57 -0.66 -8.80 16.40
C GLY A 57 0.34 -7.86 15.76
N GLU A 58 1.62 -8.07 16.09
CA GLU A 58 2.73 -7.19 15.70
C GLU A 58 2.76 -6.90 14.19
N GLU A 59 2.52 -7.93 13.37
CA GLU A 59 2.48 -7.81 11.92
C GLU A 59 1.34 -6.92 11.41
N VAL A 60 0.15 -7.02 12.02
CA VAL A 60 -1.01 -6.20 11.64
C VAL A 60 -0.80 -4.76 12.09
N ASP A 61 -0.26 -4.58 13.31
CA ASP A 61 0.00 -3.25 13.86
C ASP A 61 1.10 -2.51 13.07
N ARG A 62 2.09 -3.23 12.55
CA ARG A 62 3.10 -2.72 11.62
C ARG A 62 2.48 -2.17 10.34
N ILE A 63 1.58 -2.94 9.71
CA ILE A 63 0.89 -2.50 8.49
C ILE A 63 -0.05 -1.32 8.76
N LYS A 64 -0.78 -1.33 9.89
CA LYS A 64 -1.63 -0.20 10.34
C LYS A 64 -0.85 1.09 10.48
N LYS A 65 0.31 1.04 11.13
CA LYS A 65 1.20 2.22 11.25
C LYS A 65 1.68 2.71 9.88
N ALA A 66 2.04 1.80 8.97
CA ALA A 66 2.44 2.18 7.62
C ALA A 66 1.31 2.92 6.89
N VAL A 67 0.07 2.44 6.96
CA VAL A 67 -1.11 3.10 6.37
C VAL A 67 -1.35 4.48 6.99
N GLU A 68 -1.19 4.64 8.30
CA GLU A 68 -1.29 5.95 8.97
C GLU A 68 -0.22 6.95 8.49
N ILE A 69 0.99 6.46 8.19
CA ILE A 69 2.08 7.29 7.63
C ILE A 69 1.73 7.70 6.21
N ILE A 70 1.31 6.75 5.36
CA ILE A 70 0.99 7.00 3.96
C ILE A 70 -0.16 7.99 3.84
N SER A 71 -1.22 7.84 4.64
CA SER A 71 -2.41 8.71 4.62
C SER A 71 -2.11 10.18 4.91
N LYS A 72 -0.95 10.50 5.49
CA LYS A 72 -0.49 11.89 5.71
C LYS A 72 0.20 12.50 4.50
N VAL A 73 0.71 11.66 3.60
CA VAL A 73 1.52 12.05 2.44
C VAL A 73 0.72 11.95 1.15
N LEU A 74 -0.04 10.87 1.01
CA LEU A 74 -0.95 10.61 -0.10
C LEU A 74 -2.37 10.66 0.48
N PRO A 75 -3.15 11.73 0.21
CA PRO A 75 -4.58 11.68 0.45
C PRO A 75 -5.17 10.63 -0.49
N GLY A 76 -6.08 9.79 0.02
CA GLY A 76 -6.60 8.62 -0.70
C GLY A 76 -7.33 8.94 -2.01
N ASP A 77 -7.83 7.90 -2.68
CA ASP A 77 -8.30 7.94 -4.07
C ASP A 77 -9.35 9.02 -4.40
N GLU A 78 -9.66 9.20 -5.68
CA GLU A 78 -10.62 10.20 -6.21
C GLU A 78 -12.01 10.19 -5.52
N ASP A 79 -12.38 9.08 -4.86
CA ASP A 79 -13.61 8.91 -4.06
C ASP A 79 -13.46 9.30 -2.57
N GLY A 80 -12.29 9.77 -2.12
CA GLY A 80 -11.98 10.11 -0.73
C GLY A 80 -11.87 8.91 0.22
N ARG A 81 -11.64 7.70 -0.31
CA ARG A 81 -11.49 6.49 0.50
C ARG A 81 -10.06 6.42 1.06
N PRO A 82 -9.88 6.06 2.34
CA PRO A 82 -8.54 5.90 2.89
C PRO A 82 -7.83 4.69 2.26
N HIS A 83 -6.50 4.75 2.23
CA HIS A 83 -5.67 3.60 1.85
C HIS A 83 -6.07 2.37 2.67
N SER A 84 -6.33 1.27 1.97
CA SER A 84 -6.91 0.07 2.58
C SER A 84 -5.83 -0.91 3.07
N ILE A 85 -6.17 -1.65 4.13
CA ILE A 85 -5.50 -2.88 4.60
C ILE A 85 -6.23 -4.10 4.08
#